data_AF-A0A847Y4D3-F1
#
_entry.id   AF-A0A847Y4D3-F1
#
_cell.length_a   1.000
_cell.length_b   1.000
_cell.length_c   1.000
_cell.angle_alpha   90.00
_cell.angle_beta   90.00
_cell.angle_gamma   90.00
#
_symmetry.space_group_name_H-M   'P 1'
#
loop_
_entity.id
_entity.type
_entity.pdbx_description
1 polymer ?
#
loop_
_entity_poly.entity_id
_entity_poly.type
_entity_poly.pdbx_seq_one_letter_code
_entity_poly.pdbx_strand_id
1 'polypeptide(L)'
;TGIGKATIYYHFPDKVSIVMALLQEMQSGMHKTLEVIRRETDPRSRIHVAAVVSVDFLFDSADFVQIARREVPNVREVMQAKIQKFFQEYIILLAESIQQGVDQGIFRPVDARQTARILLNMIQGTFAMAYLGGGKPSSSEAAARALLDVFFKGIEIR
;
A
#
# COMPACT_ATOMS: atom_id res chain seq x y z
N THR A 1 6.05 -10.34 -21.79
CA THR A 1 4.87 -11.24 -21.74
C THR A 1 3.64 -10.45 -22.14
N GLY A 2 3.24 -10.55 -23.41
CA GLY A 2 2.23 -9.71 -24.05
C GLY A 2 0.82 -10.29 -24.03
N ILE A 3 0.21 -10.43 -22.85
CA ILE A 3 -1.17 -10.92 -22.74
C ILE A 3 -2.12 -9.84 -22.17
N GLY A 4 -1.62 -8.82 -21.47
CA GLY A 4 -2.46 -7.72 -20.96
C GLY A 4 -2.71 -6.54 -21.91
N LYS A 5 -1.86 -6.35 -22.93
CA LYS A 5 -1.92 -5.15 -23.80
C LYS A 5 -3.01 -5.17 -24.86
N ALA A 6 -3.48 -6.34 -25.31
CA ALA A 6 -4.42 -6.45 -26.43
C ALA A 6 -5.89 -6.50 -25.97
N THR A 7 -6.17 -7.05 -24.78
CA THR A 7 -7.54 -7.28 -24.29
C THR A 7 -8.20 -6.01 -23.74
N ILE A 8 -7.41 -5.04 -23.28
CA ILE A 8 -7.93 -3.78 -22.72
C ILE A 8 -8.54 -2.88 -23.82
N TYR A 9 -7.96 -2.86 -25.02
CA TYR A 9 -8.45 -2.01 -26.10
C TYR A 9 -9.77 -2.50 -26.73
N TYR A 10 -10.16 -3.76 -26.53
CA TYR A 10 -11.32 -4.34 -27.21
C TYR A 10 -12.67 -3.95 -26.58
N HIS A 11 -12.66 -3.46 -25.34
CA HIS A 11 -13.89 -3.21 -24.57
C HIS A 11 -14.24 -1.73 -24.34
N PHE A 12 -13.39 -0.78 -24.78
CA PHE A 12 -13.58 0.63 -24.47
C PHE A 12 -13.52 1.52 -25.73
N PRO A 13 -14.54 2.35 -25.97
CA PRO A 13 -14.66 3.14 -27.20
C PRO A 13 -13.63 4.29 -27.30
N ASP A 14 -12.98 4.68 -26.20
CA ASP A 14 -11.98 5.74 -26.16
C ASP A 14 -10.92 5.52 -25.05
N LYS A 15 -9.76 6.19 -25.19
CA LYS A 15 -8.64 6.13 -24.23
C LYS A 15 -9.00 6.64 -22.84
N VAL A 16 -9.99 7.54 -22.74
CA VAL A 16 -10.47 8.10 -21.47
C VAL A 16 -11.21 7.03 -20.67
N SER A 17 -12.02 6.21 -21.34
CA SER A 17 -12.77 5.10 -20.75
C SER A 17 -11.84 4.03 -20.20
N ILE A 18 -10.73 3.74 -20.88
CA ILE A 18 -9.67 2.87 -20.36
C ILE A 18 -9.13 3.44 -19.05
N VAL A 19 -8.78 4.73 -19.01
CA VAL A 19 -8.22 5.36 -17.80
C VAL A 19 -9.24 5.45 -16.67
N MET A 20 -10.52 5.61 -16.97
CA MET A 20 -11.59 5.61 -15.95
C MET A 20 -11.82 4.23 -15.34
N ALA A 21 -11.87 3.18 -16.16
CA ALA A 21 -11.95 1.78 -15.69
C ALA A 21 -10.73 1.44 -14.82
N LEU A 22 -9.58 1.88 -15.30
CA LEU A 22 -8.34 1.86 -14.56
C LEU A 22 -8.49 2.57 -13.17
N LEU A 23 -8.94 3.82 -13.12
CA LEU A 23 -9.08 4.56 -11.84
C LEU A 23 -10.05 3.90 -10.88
N GLN A 24 -11.07 3.20 -11.39
CA GLN A 24 -11.98 2.38 -10.59
C GLN A 24 -11.27 1.17 -9.99
N GLU A 25 -10.46 0.46 -10.78
CA GLU A 25 -9.67 -0.69 -10.30
C GLU A 25 -8.71 -0.28 -9.18
N MET A 26 -7.99 0.83 -9.34
CA MET A 26 -7.11 1.34 -8.28
C MET A 26 -7.88 1.66 -6.99
N GLN A 27 -9.06 2.28 -7.11
CA GLN A 27 -9.91 2.57 -5.94
C GLN A 27 -10.43 1.30 -5.27
N SER A 28 -10.80 0.29 -6.06
CA SER A 28 -11.18 -1.03 -5.57
C SER A 28 -10.02 -1.68 -4.80
N GLY A 29 -8.80 -1.62 -5.35
CA GLY A 29 -7.57 -2.06 -4.69
C GLY A 29 -7.33 -1.36 -3.36
N MET A 30 -7.43 -0.02 -3.33
CA MET A 30 -7.32 0.77 -2.09
C MET A 30 -8.33 0.33 -1.04
N HIS A 31 -9.60 0.17 -1.43
CA HIS A 31 -10.67 -0.24 -0.52
C HIS A 31 -10.41 -1.64 0.05
N LYS A 32 -10.08 -2.60 -0.82
CA LYS A 32 -9.77 -3.98 -0.44
C LYS A 32 -8.56 -4.06 0.50
N THR A 33 -7.51 -3.29 0.23
CA THR A 33 -6.34 -3.19 1.10
C THR A 33 -6.74 -2.72 2.51
N LEU A 34 -7.49 -1.63 2.61
CA LEU A 34 -7.96 -1.11 3.91
C LEU A 34 -8.89 -2.10 4.62
N GLU A 35 -9.75 -2.78 3.88
CA GLU A 35 -10.67 -3.78 4.42
C GLU A 35 -9.92 -4.98 5.03
N VAL A 36 -8.94 -5.52 4.31
CA VAL A 36 -8.12 -6.65 4.78
C VAL A 36 -7.34 -6.26 6.04
N ILE A 37 -6.75 -5.06 6.07
CA ILE A 37 -6.06 -4.53 7.25
C ILE A 37 -7.05 -4.39 8.43
N ARG A 38 -8.23 -3.81 8.19
CA ARG A 38 -9.23 -3.55 9.23
C ARG A 38 -9.78 -4.82 9.88
N ARG A 39 -9.87 -5.92 9.12
CA ARG A 39 -10.40 -7.20 9.60
C ARG A 39 -9.50 -7.91 10.61
N GLU A 40 -8.19 -7.67 10.55
CA GLU A 40 -7.26 -8.25 11.50
C GLU A 40 -7.34 -7.52 12.85
N THR A 41 -7.44 -8.23 13.96
CA THR A 41 -7.68 -7.66 15.30
C THR A 41 -6.46 -7.75 16.20
N ASP A 42 -5.54 -8.66 15.92
CA ASP A 42 -4.28 -8.75 16.64
C ASP A 42 -3.32 -7.63 16.19
N PRO A 43 -2.74 -6.83 17.11
CA PRO A 43 -1.85 -5.72 16.80
C PRO A 43 -0.71 -6.07 15.85
N ARG A 44 0.02 -7.16 16.13
CA ARG A 44 1.18 -7.56 15.35
C ARG A 44 0.75 -8.10 13.98
N SER A 45 -0.29 -8.92 13.96
CA SER A 45 -0.82 -9.52 12.76
C SER A 45 -1.41 -8.46 11.84
N ARG A 46 -2.07 -7.41 12.36
CA ARG A 46 -2.58 -6.31 11.52
C ARG A 46 -1.44 -5.57 10.84
N ILE A 47 -0.38 -5.25 11.58
CA ILE A 47 0.84 -4.62 11.04
C ILE A 47 1.48 -5.53 9.98
N HIS A 48 1.52 -6.84 10.23
CA HIS A 48 2.06 -7.82 9.29
C HIS A 48 1.26 -7.86 7.99
N VAL A 49 -0.06 -8.07 8.10
CA VAL A 49 -1.00 -8.06 6.99
C VAL A 49 -0.87 -6.77 6.19
N ALA A 50 -0.83 -5.62 6.87
CA ALA A 50 -0.67 -4.31 6.25
C ALA A 50 0.60 -4.24 5.38
N ALA A 51 1.75 -4.67 5.89
CA ALA A 51 2.98 -4.70 5.12
C ALA A 51 2.88 -5.62 3.88
N VAL A 52 2.37 -6.84 4.04
CA VAL A 52 2.24 -7.82 2.94
C VAL A 52 1.36 -7.30 1.82
N VAL A 53 0.12 -6.90 2.15
CA VAL A 53 -0.85 -6.46 1.13
C VAL A 53 -0.42 -5.16 0.45
N SER A 54 0.40 -4.34 1.11
CA SER A 54 0.87 -3.09 0.55
C SER A 54 1.99 -3.28 -0.46
N VAL A 55 2.85 -4.28 -0.28
CA VAL A 55 3.86 -4.60 -1.29
C VAL A 55 3.16 -4.95 -2.61
N ASP A 56 2.20 -5.87 -2.59
CA ASP A 56 1.45 -6.24 -3.80
C ASP A 56 0.70 -5.05 -4.41
N PHE A 57 -0.07 -4.34 -3.59
CA PHE A 57 -0.87 -3.19 -4.04
C PHE A 57 -0.01 -2.09 -4.66
N LEU A 58 1.16 -1.77 -4.10
CA LEU A 58 2.03 -0.72 -4.61
C LEU A 58 2.62 -1.08 -5.98
N PHE A 59 3.01 -2.33 -6.20
CA PHE A 59 3.50 -2.77 -7.52
C PHE A 59 2.41 -2.72 -8.58
N ASP A 60 1.22 -3.22 -8.27
CA ASP A 60 0.10 -3.24 -9.22
C ASP A 60 -0.37 -1.80 -9.52
N SER A 61 -0.34 -0.91 -8.52
CA SER A 61 -0.66 0.51 -8.67
C SER A 61 0.42 1.33 -9.40
N ALA A 62 1.66 0.86 -9.49
CA ALA A 62 2.72 1.61 -10.14
C ALA A 62 2.58 1.58 -11.67
N ASP A 63 2.37 0.39 -12.22
CA ASP A 63 2.12 0.16 -13.65
C ASP A 63 0.89 0.94 -14.11
N PHE A 64 -0.14 0.91 -13.26
CA PHE A 64 -1.33 1.71 -13.40
C PHE A 64 -1.07 3.20 -13.56
N VAL A 65 -0.35 3.79 -12.59
CA VAL A 65 -0.08 5.23 -12.55
C VAL A 65 0.74 5.64 -13.77
N GLN A 66 1.65 4.79 -14.26
CA GLN A 66 2.39 5.07 -15.49
C GLN A 66 1.47 5.18 -16.72
N ILE A 67 0.53 4.25 -16.87
CA ILE A 67 -0.44 4.26 -17.99
C ILE A 67 -1.34 5.49 -17.89
N ALA A 68 -1.88 5.76 -16.71
CA ALA A 68 -2.79 6.87 -16.47
C ALA A 68 -2.13 8.23 -16.76
N ARG A 69 -0.87 8.42 -16.34
CA ARG A 69 -0.09 9.63 -16.62
C ARG A 69 0.19 9.87 -18.10
N ARG A 70 0.34 8.79 -18.88
CA ARG A 70 0.59 8.88 -20.32
C ARG A 70 -0.65 9.30 -21.10
N GLU A 71 -1.82 8.81 -20.69
CA GLU A 71 -3.05 8.92 -21.49
C GLU A 71 -3.97 10.08 -21.04
N VAL A 72 -3.86 10.57 -19.79
CA VAL A 72 -4.72 11.66 -19.27
C VAL A 72 -3.90 12.84 -18.74
N PRO A 73 -3.98 14.00 -19.42
CA PRO A 73 -3.50 15.26 -18.87
C PRO A 73 -4.20 15.54 -17.53
N ASN A 74 -3.44 15.99 -16.53
CA ASN A 74 -3.95 16.33 -15.19
C ASN A 74 -4.52 15.16 -14.36
N VAL A 75 -4.17 13.91 -14.69
CA VAL A 75 -4.60 12.74 -13.89
C VAL A 75 -4.12 12.80 -12.44
N ARG A 76 -2.99 13.49 -12.20
CA ARG A 76 -2.41 13.65 -10.87
C ARG A 76 -3.39 14.36 -9.95
N GLU A 77 -3.95 15.48 -10.39
CA GLU A 77 -4.90 16.31 -9.66
C GLU A 77 -6.16 15.51 -9.29
N VAL A 78 -6.66 14.70 -10.23
CA VAL A 78 -7.82 13.81 -10.02
C VAL A 78 -7.55 12.75 -8.95
N MET A 79 -6.32 12.23 -8.90
CA MET A 79 -5.94 11.16 -7.99
C MET A 79 -5.48 11.64 -6.61
N GLN A 80 -4.98 12.87 -6.49
CA GLN A 80 -4.35 13.38 -5.25
C GLN A 80 -5.26 13.23 -4.04
N ALA A 81 -6.51 13.70 -4.12
CA ALA A 81 -7.43 13.66 -2.99
C ALA A 81 -7.76 12.22 -2.56
N LYS A 82 -7.91 11.29 -3.51
CA LYS A 82 -8.19 9.87 -3.24
C LYS A 82 -7.00 9.18 -2.57
N ILE A 83 -5.80 9.42 -3.09
CA ILE A 83 -4.55 8.87 -2.52
C ILE A 83 -4.31 9.43 -1.12
N GLN A 84 -4.52 10.73 -0.92
CA GLN A 84 -4.36 11.38 0.39
C GLN A 84 -5.31 10.78 1.42
N LYS A 85 -6.59 10.61 1.07
CA LYS A 85 -7.59 9.99 1.94
C LYS A 85 -7.21 8.54 2.28
N PHE A 86 -6.79 7.75 1.29
CA PHE A 86 -6.33 6.38 1.49
C PHE A 86 -5.18 6.30 2.51
N PHE A 87 -4.13 7.11 2.37
CA PHE A 87 -3.01 7.10 3.31
C PHE A 87 -3.38 7.61 4.69
N GLN A 88 -4.32 8.56 4.81
CA GLN A 88 -4.84 9.00 6.10
C GLN A 88 -5.54 7.85 6.83
N GLU A 89 -6.43 7.12 6.15
CA GLU A 89 -7.13 5.95 6.72
C GLU A 89 -6.15 4.83 7.07
N TYR A 90 -5.17 4.59 6.21
CA TYR A 90 -4.11 3.60 6.46
C TYR A 90 -3.32 3.93 7.74
N ILE A 91 -2.88 5.19 7.90
CA ILE A 91 -2.15 5.64 9.09
C ILE A 91 -3.00 5.47 10.34
N ILE A 92 -4.31 5.73 10.26
CA ILE A 92 -5.23 5.55 11.39
C ILE A 92 -5.27 4.07 11.81
N LEU A 93 -5.46 3.14 10.87
CA LEU A 93 -5.51 1.70 11.16
C LEU A 93 -4.21 1.17 11.79
N LEU A 94 -3.06 1.62 11.28
CA LEU A 94 -1.76 1.27 11.87
C LEU A 94 -1.57 1.88 13.26
N ALA A 95 -1.95 3.15 13.46
CA ALA A 95 -1.82 3.82 14.74
C ALA A 95 -2.71 3.16 15.81
N GLU A 96 -3.92 2.73 15.45
CA GLU A 96 -4.80 1.95 16.32
C GLU A 96 -4.13 0.65 16.76
N SER A 97 -3.53 -0.10 15.84
CA SER A 97 -2.81 -1.34 16.18
C SER A 97 -1.57 -1.09 17.03
N ILE A 98 -0.79 -0.05 16.73
CA ILE A 98 0.39 0.29 17.53
C ILE A 98 -0.03 0.68 18.94
N GLN A 99 -1.07 1.51 19.09
CA GLN A 99 -1.58 1.90 20.42
C GLN A 99 -2.10 0.69 21.19
N GLN A 100 -2.89 -0.17 20.54
CA GLN A 100 -3.39 -1.41 21.14
C GLN A 100 -2.23 -2.31 21.61
N GLY A 101 -1.16 -2.44 20.81
CA GLY A 101 0.02 -3.21 21.21
C GLY A 101 0.81 -2.55 22.36
N VAL A 102 0.82 -1.22 22.46
CA VAL A 102 1.38 -0.51 23.63
C VAL A 102 0.53 -0.80 24.88
N ASP A 103 -0.78 -0.69 24.78
CA ASP A 103 -1.71 -0.89 25.91
C ASP A 103 -1.66 -2.34 26.42
N GLN A 104 -1.38 -3.31 25.53
CA GLN A 104 -1.21 -4.73 25.86
C GLN A 104 0.19 -5.10 26.33
N GLY A 105 1.15 -4.16 26.35
CA GLY A 105 2.54 -4.45 26.71
C GLY A 105 3.30 -5.29 25.68
N ILE A 106 2.84 -5.32 24.43
CA ILE A 106 3.55 -5.97 23.31
C ILE A 106 4.65 -5.03 22.78
N PHE A 107 4.34 -3.74 22.70
CA PHE A 107 5.25 -2.70 22.24
C PHE A 107 5.61 -1.75 23.38
N ARG A 108 6.82 -1.20 23.35
CA ARG A 108 7.24 -0.14 24.28
C ARG A 108 6.40 1.13 24.05
N PRO A 109 6.28 2.01 25.06
CA PRO A 109 5.61 3.29 24.88
C PRO A 109 6.21 4.10 23.73
N VAL A 110 5.38 4.46 22.74
CA VAL A 110 5.72 5.25 21.55
C VAL A 110 4.56 6.16 21.16
N ASP A 111 4.82 7.22 20.40
CA ASP A 111 3.77 7.93 19.68
C ASP A 111 3.24 7.03 18.55
N ALA A 112 2.03 6.49 18.73
CA ALA A 112 1.45 5.53 17.80
C ALA A 112 1.26 6.10 16.38
N ARG A 113 0.90 7.39 16.26
CA ARG A 113 0.65 8.03 14.96
C ARG A 113 1.95 8.35 14.23
N GLN A 114 2.98 8.81 14.95
CA GLN A 114 4.30 9.03 14.37
C GLN A 114 4.94 7.69 13.95
N THR A 115 4.80 6.66 14.79
CA THR A 115 5.31 5.31 14.50
C THR A 115 4.61 4.69 13.28
N ALA A 116 3.29 4.87 13.16
CA ALA A 116 2.54 4.46 11.97
C ALA A 116 3.03 5.13 10.67
N ARG A 117 3.36 6.43 10.73
CA ARG A 117 3.94 7.15 9.58
C ARG A 117 5.32 6.62 9.21
N ILE A 118 6.16 6.31 10.20
CA ILE A 118 7.48 5.72 9.96
C ILE A 118 7.33 4.36 9.27
N LEU A 119 6.43 3.50 9.75
CA LEU A 119 6.14 2.21 9.13
C LEU A 119 5.67 2.37 7.68
N LEU A 120 4.74 3.27 7.42
CA LEU A 120 4.27 3.55 6.06
C LEU A 120 5.41 4.03 5.14
N ASN A 121 6.30 4.89 5.64
CA ASN A 121 7.47 5.35 4.89
C ASN A 121 8.44 4.20 4.59
N MET A 122 8.65 3.26 5.52
CA MET A 122 9.48 2.07 5.30
C MET A 122 8.89 1.19 4.19
N ILE A 123 7.57 1.01 4.18
CA ILE A 123 6.86 0.23 3.16
C ILE A 123 7.03 0.90 1.79
N GLN A 124 6.76 2.20 1.71
CA GLN A 124 6.89 2.97 0.47
C GLN A 124 8.34 3.04 -0.03
N GLY A 125 9.31 3.20 0.87
CA GLY A 125 10.73 3.24 0.53
C GLY A 125 11.25 1.91 -0.02
N THR A 126 10.87 0.80 0.62
CA THR A 126 11.20 -0.56 0.15
C THR A 126 10.64 -0.80 -1.26
N PHE A 127 9.37 -0.43 -1.47
CA PHE A 127 8.76 -0.50 -2.79
C PHE A 127 9.48 0.38 -3.81
N ALA A 128 9.73 1.66 -3.49
CA ALA A 128 10.32 2.62 -4.42
C ALA A 128 11.70 2.17 -4.90
N MET A 129 12.54 1.65 -3.99
CA MET A 129 13.87 1.15 -4.35
C MET A 129 13.81 -0.10 -5.24
N ALA A 130 12.92 -1.04 -4.93
CA ALA A 130 12.72 -2.23 -5.75
C ALA A 130 12.20 -1.86 -7.16
N TYR A 131 11.21 -0.97 -7.21
CA TYR A 131 10.64 -0.47 -8.46
C TYR A 131 11.66 0.24 -9.36
N LEU A 132 12.47 1.14 -8.78
CA LEU A 132 13.54 1.83 -9.51
C LEU A 132 14.63 0.87 -10.01
N GLY A 133 14.93 -0.19 -9.25
CA GLY A 133 15.85 -1.25 -9.65
C GLY A 133 15.30 -2.20 -10.73
N GLY A 134 14.05 -2.02 -11.18
CA GLY A 134 13.39 -2.88 -12.16
C GLY A 134 13.00 -4.25 -11.60
N GLY A 135 13.00 -4.43 -10.28
CA GLY A 135 12.67 -5.69 -9.62
C GLY A 135 11.35 -5.62 -8.87
N LYS A 136 10.50 -6.64 -9.04
CA LYS A 136 9.45 -6.97 -8.07
C LYS A 136 10.06 -7.99 -7.09
N PRO A 137 9.83 -7.89 -5.77
CA PRO A 137 10.19 -8.94 -4.84
C PRO A 137 9.65 -10.28 -5.36
N SER A 138 10.44 -11.34 -5.24
CA SER A 138 9.96 -12.70 -5.53
C SER A 138 8.79 -13.09 -4.62
N SER A 139 8.68 -12.44 -3.46
CA SER A 139 7.61 -12.67 -2.49
C SER A 139 7.35 -11.39 -1.67
N SER A 140 6.10 -10.95 -1.67
CA SER A 140 5.61 -9.85 -0.83
C SER A 140 5.71 -10.17 0.66
N GLU A 141 5.55 -11.45 1.00
CA GLU A 141 5.76 -11.99 2.34
C GLU A 141 7.23 -11.82 2.78
N ALA A 142 8.19 -12.18 1.92
CA ALA A 142 9.61 -12.06 2.26
C ALA A 142 10.02 -10.58 2.45
N ALA A 143 9.53 -9.69 1.58
CA ALA A 143 9.76 -8.25 1.71
C ALA A 143 9.16 -7.68 3.00
N ALA A 144 7.91 -8.06 3.32
CA ALA A 144 7.24 -7.67 4.55
C ALA A 144 8.01 -8.17 5.78
N ARG A 145 8.41 -9.44 5.82
CA ARG A 145 9.18 -10.01 6.93
C ARG A 145 10.48 -9.28 7.20
N ALA A 146 11.26 -8.97 6.15
CA ALA A 146 12.53 -8.27 6.29
C ALA A 146 12.35 -6.85 6.86
N LEU A 147 11.36 -6.11 6.35
CA LEU A 147 11.01 -4.78 6.85
C LEU A 147 10.51 -4.82 8.30
N LEU A 148 9.64 -5.79 8.61
CA LEU A 148 9.00 -5.91 9.92
C LEU A 148 9.95 -6.40 10.99
N ASP A 149 10.97 -7.20 10.65
CA ASP A 149 12.03 -7.58 11.59
C ASP A 149 12.73 -6.33 12.16
N VAL A 150 13.12 -5.41 11.27
CA VAL A 150 13.74 -4.13 11.67
C VAL A 150 12.76 -3.26 12.45
N PHE A 151 11.52 -3.15 11.97
CA PHE A 151 10.50 -2.32 12.62
C PHE A 151 10.16 -2.81 14.03
N PHE A 152 9.84 -4.10 14.19
CA PHE A 152 9.46 -4.68 15.48
C PHE A 152 10.60 -4.64 16.48
N LYS A 153 11.83 -5.00 16.08
CA LYS A 153 13.00 -4.87 16.98
C LYS A 153 13.22 -3.43 17.47
N GLY A 154 12.75 -2.43 16.73
CA GLY A 154 12.80 -1.02 17.12
C GLY A 154 11.74 -0.60 18.15
N ILE A 155 10.65 -1.37 18.32
CA ILE A 155 9.49 -0.99 19.14
C ILE A 155 9.04 -2.07 20.14
N GLU A 156 9.57 -3.29 20.10
CA GLU A 156 9.28 -4.32 21.09
C GLU A 156 9.79 -3.91 22.50
N ILE A 157 9.11 -4.42 23.52
CA ILE A 157 9.61 -4.35 24.90
C ILE A 157 10.85 -5.27 25.00
N ARG A 158 11.93 -4.74 25.57
CA ARG A 158 13.16 -5.49 25.83
C ARG A 158 13.02 -6.41 27.03
#